data_AF-A0A1B8U0J3-F1
#
_entry.id   AF-A0A1B8U0J3-F1
#
_cell.length_a   1.000
_cell.length_b   1.000
_cell.length_c   1.000
_cell.angle_alpha   90.00
_cell.angle_beta   90.00
_cell.angle_gamma   90.00
#
_symmetry.space_group_name_H-M   'P 1'
#
loop_
_entity.id
_entity.type
_entity.pdbx_description
1 polymer ?
#
loop_
_entity_poly.entity_id
_entity_poly.type
_entity_poly.pdbx_seq_one_letter_code
_entity_poly.pdbx_strand_id
1 'polypeptide(L)'
;MKRAISTHKETILRPNSEFERRVIFQYYLDNDIKITEEEREILLQCVAVEPENIGIIGCLLNDNSHLNTLRLAIASTNKSNKKLANLSKELLLNLDVNTADIYYFVEREYESLTKVEVDVTNVYLTFC
;
A
#
# COMPACT_ATOMS: atom_id res chain seq x y z
N MET A 1 16.88 6.54 16.80
CA MET A 1 15.99 7.44 16.05
C MET A 1 14.60 6.82 16.10
N LYS A 2 13.59 7.47 16.69
CA LYS A 2 12.20 6.96 16.64
C LYS A 2 11.72 7.12 15.20
N ARG A 3 11.64 6.03 14.42
CA ARG A 3 11.17 6.06 13.02
C ARG A 3 9.66 5.87 12.93
N ALA A 4 8.89 6.35 13.90
CA ALA A 4 7.44 6.13 13.93
C ALA A 4 6.75 6.88 12.77
N ILE A 5 5.70 6.30 12.20
CA ILE A 5 4.92 6.91 11.12
C ILE A 5 4.24 8.18 11.64
N SER A 6 3.69 8.14 12.86
CA SER A 6 3.02 9.30 13.48
C SER A 6 3.95 10.51 13.63
N THR A 7 5.21 10.27 14.03
CA THR A 7 6.20 11.35 14.18
C THR A 7 6.72 11.90 12.86
N HIS A 8 6.47 11.21 11.74
CA HIS A 8 6.91 11.58 10.39
C HIS A 8 5.74 11.83 9.43
N LYS A 9 4.54 12.13 9.94
CA LYS A 9 3.32 12.32 9.15
C LYS A 9 3.52 13.16 7.89
N GLU A 10 4.19 14.32 8.01
CA GLU A 10 4.44 15.19 6.85
C GLU A 10 5.35 14.52 5.82
N THR A 11 6.41 13.81 6.22
CA THR A 11 7.26 13.04 5.29
C THR A 11 6.49 11.92 4.60
N ILE A 12 5.48 11.33 5.26
CA ILE A 12 4.66 10.25 4.68
C ILE A 12 3.63 10.80 3.68
N LEU A 13 2.94 11.89 4.04
CA LEU A 13 1.87 12.47 3.24
C LEU A 13 2.37 13.43 2.16
N ARG A 14 3.53 14.06 2.39
CA ARG A 14 4.14 15.08 1.52
C ARG A 14 5.66 14.86 1.47
N PRO A 15 6.12 13.70 0.99
CA PRO A 15 7.55 13.42 0.90
C PRO A 15 8.25 14.40 -0.04
N ASN A 16 9.47 14.82 0.32
CA ASN A 16 10.36 15.48 -0.64
C ASN A 16 10.82 14.48 -1.73
N SER A 17 10.89 13.19 -1.37
CA SER A 17 11.16 12.09 -2.29
C SER A 17 10.53 10.77 -1.82
N GLU A 18 10.16 9.91 -2.76
CA GLU A 18 9.67 8.55 -2.49
C GLU A 18 10.61 7.73 -1.60
N PHE A 19 11.91 8.01 -1.67
CA PHE A 19 12.95 7.33 -0.91
C PHE A 19 12.82 7.57 0.60
N GLU A 20 12.59 8.82 1.03
CA GLU A 20 12.48 9.17 2.47
C GLU A 20 11.35 8.39 3.15
N ARG A 21 10.20 8.32 2.48
CA ARG A 21 9.05 7.55 2.94
C ARG A 21 9.35 6.05 2.97
N ARG A 22 9.98 5.54 1.91
CA ARG A 22 10.31 4.11 1.83
C ARG A 22 11.20 3.65 2.97
N VAL A 23 12.17 4.46 3.41
CA VAL A 23 13.04 4.13 4.54
C VAL A 23 12.25 3.89 5.84
N ILE A 24 11.19 4.66 6.06
CA ILE A 24 10.30 4.51 7.24
C ILE A 24 9.44 3.26 7.08
N PHE A 25 8.81 3.08 5.93
CA PHE A 25 7.98 1.92 5.65
C PHE A 25 8.76 0.60 5.71
N GLN A 26 9.94 0.57 5.11
CA GLN A 26 10.82 -0.59 5.13
C GLN A 26 11.26 -0.93 6.56
N TYR A 27 11.49 0.09 7.41
CA TYR A 27 11.78 -0.15 8.82
C TYR A 27 10.63 -0.86 9.55
N TYR A 28 9.37 -0.50 9.26
CA TYR A 28 8.21 -1.20 9.83
C TYR A 28 8.12 -2.64 9.31
N LEU A 29 8.25 -2.83 8.00
CA LEU A 29 8.19 -4.15 7.37
C LEU A 29 9.29 -5.06 7.91
N ASP A 30 10.54 -4.61 7.95
CA ASP A 30 11.69 -5.44 8.35
C ASP A 30 11.64 -5.87 9.81
N ASN A 31 11.07 -5.04 10.67
CA ASN A 31 10.98 -5.28 12.11
C ASN A 31 9.59 -5.76 12.57
N ASP A 32 8.70 -6.09 11.63
CA ASP A 32 7.34 -6.60 11.88
C ASP A 32 6.53 -5.69 12.83
N ILE A 33 6.75 -4.39 12.72
CA ILE A 33 6.14 -3.37 13.59
C ILE A 33 4.66 -3.23 13.24
N LYS A 34 3.80 -3.36 14.26
CA LYS A 34 2.37 -3.09 14.12
C LYS A 34 2.12 -1.59 14.18
N ILE A 35 1.29 -1.10 13.26
CA ILE A 35 0.86 0.30 13.23
C ILE A 35 -0.18 0.56 14.31
N THR A 36 -0.20 1.79 14.84
CA THR A 36 -1.30 2.28 15.68
C THR A 36 -2.48 2.74 14.82
N GLU A 37 -3.62 3.05 15.45
CA GLU A 37 -4.78 3.64 14.75
C GLU A 37 -4.45 5.01 14.13
N GLU A 38 -3.68 5.86 14.83
CA GLU A 38 -3.20 7.13 14.28
C GLU A 38 -2.37 6.92 13.00
N GLU A 39 -1.49 5.91 13.02
CA GLU A 39 -0.64 5.59 11.87
C GLU A 39 -1.46 4.99 10.73
N ARG A 40 -2.48 4.17 11.04
CA ARG A 40 -3.46 3.67 10.05
C ARG A 40 -4.14 4.82 9.32
N GLU A 41 -4.62 5.83 10.04
CA GLU A 41 -5.26 7.01 9.43
C GLU A 41 -4.31 7.77 8.50
N ILE A 42 -3.03 7.87 8.85
CA ILE A 42 -1.99 8.48 8.00
C ILE A 42 -1.79 7.63 6.74
N LEU A 43 -1.66 6.31 6.87
CA LEU A 43 -1.45 5.41 5.73
C LEU A 43 -2.63 5.38 4.76
N LEU A 44 -3.87 5.48 5.24
CA LEU A 44 -5.07 5.54 4.40
C LEU A 44 -5.11 6.80 3.52
N GLN A 45 -4.50 7.89 3.96
CA GLN A 45 -4.39 9.15 3.20
C GLN A 45 -3.13 9.22 2.32
N CYS A 46 -2.24 8.24 2.42
CA CYS A 46 -0.94 8.26 1.75
C CYS A 46 -1.09 8.00 0.25
N VAL A 47 -0.83 9.05 -0.52
CA VAL A 47 -0.73 9.03 -1.98
C VAL A 47 0.66 8.51 -2.35
N ALA A 48 0.72 7.36 -3.04
CA ALA A 48 1.96 6.69 -3.43
C ALA A 48 1.80 6.10 -4.83
N VAL A 49 2.80 6.35 -5.69
CA VAL A 49 2.85 5.85 -7.08
C VAL A 49 3.94 4.81 -7.29
N GLU A 50 4.78 4.57 -6.27
CA GLU A 50 5.81 3.55 -6.34
C GLU A 50 5.27 2.19 -5.86
N PRO A 51 5.41 1.10 -6.65
CA PRO A 51 4.91 -0.23 -6.31
C PRO A 51 5.35 -0.74 -4.93
N GLU A 52 6.60 -0.47 -4.53
CA GLU A 52 7.13 -0.91 -3.24
C GLU A 52 6.50 -0.15 -2.07
N ASN A 53 6.33 1.18 -2.18
CA ASN A 53 5.64 1.96 -1.14
C ASN A 53 4.18 1.55 -1.01
N ILE A 54 3.47 1.43 -2.15
CA ILE A 54 2.09 0.94 -2.21
C ILE A 54 1.97 -0.43 -1.52
N GLY A 55 2.91 -1.33 -1.84
CA GLY A 55 2.91 -2.68 -1.29
C GLY A 55 3.15 -2.74 0.20
N ILE A 56 4.13 -1.98 0.72
CA ILE A 56 4.40 -1.94 2.16
C ILE A 56 3.19 -1.37 2.90
N ILE A 57 2.56 -0.30 2.39
CA ILE A 57 1.31 0.23 2.96
C ILE A 57 0.26 -0.89 3.06
N GLY A 58 0.12 -1.70 2.01
CA GLY A 58 -0.84 -2.80 2.00
C GLY A 58 -0.60 -3.83 3.10
N CYS A 59 0.66 -4.23 3.29
CA CYS A 59 1.06 -5.15 4.35
C CYS A 59 0.87 -4.57 5.76
N LEU A 60 1.10 -3.26 5.94
CA LEU A 60 0.96 -2.62 7.25
C LEU A 60 -0.51 -2.44 7.65
N LEU A 61 -1.36 -2.06 6.69
CA LEU A 61 -2.80 -1.90 6.94
C LEU A 61 -3.47 -3.24 7.25
N ASN A 62 -3.13 -4.28 6.49
CA ASN A 62 -3.63 -5.64 6.64
C ASN A 62 -5.16 -5.69 6.85
N ASP A 63 -5.91 -5.01 5.98
CA ASP A 63 -7.36 -5.03 5.96
C ASP A 63 -7.89 -5.69 4.67
N ASN A 64 -9.19 -6.00 4.67
CA ASN A 64 -9.85 -6.72 3.57
C ASN A 64 -10.53 -5.79 2.56
N SER A 65 -10.16 -4.50 2.52
CA SER A 65 -10.74 -3.57 1.54
C SER A 65 -10.29 -3.92 0.13
N HIS A 66 -11.13 -3.65 -0.88
CA HIS A 66 -10.74 -3.84 -2.28
C HIS A 66 -9.46 -3.08 -2.64
N LEU A 67 -9.29 -1.86 -2.10
CA LEU A 67 -8.07 -1.08 -2.31
C LEU A 67 -6.85 -1.82 -1.79
N ASN A 68 -6.95 -2.40 -0.58
CA ASN A 68 -5.85 -3.12 0.03
C ASN A 68 -5.52 -4.41 -0.72
N THR A 69 -6.53 -5.11 -1.27
CA THR A 69 -6.32 -6.24 -2.17
C THR A 69 -5.46 -5.85 -3.38
N LEU A 70 -5.76 -4.72 -4.04
CA LEU A 70 -4.93 -4.24 -5.16
C LEU A 70 -3.50 -3.90 -4.73
N ARG A 71 -3.33 -3.25 -3.57
CA ARG A 71 -1.99 -2.94 -3.02
C ARG A 71 -1.15 -4.20 -2.80
N LEU A 72 -1.75 -5.23 -2.20
CA LEU A 72 -1.08 -6.51 -1.95
C LEU A 72 -0.80 -7.26 -3.25
N ALA A 73 -1.70 -7.19 -4.25
CA ALA A 73 -1.49 -7.78 -5.56
C ALA A 73 -0.27 -7.18 -6.27
N ILE A 74 -0.14 -5.84 -6.29
CA ILE A 74 1.06 -5.15 -6.79
C ILE A 74 2.31 -5.68 -6.09
N ALA A 75 2.29 -5.72 -4.75
CA ALA A 75 3.42 -6.10 -3.93
C ALA A 75 3.87 -7.56 -4.11
N SER A 76 2.92 -8.47 -4.37
CA SER A 76 3.17 -9.90 -4.55
C SER A 76 4.11 -10.20 -5.72
N THR A 77 4.19 -9.29 -6.69
CA THR A 77 5.03 -9.40 -7.89
C THR A 77 6.44 -8.79 -7.69
N ASN A 78 6.71 -8.18 -6.53
CA ASN A 78 7.97 -7.48 -6.29
C ASN A 78 9.16 -8.46 -6.33
N LYS A 79 10.13 -8.18 -7.21
CA LYS A 79 11.31 -9.04 -7.43
C LYS A 79 12.49 -8.67 -6.54
N SER A 80 12.56 -7.42 -6.09
CA SER A 80 13.68 -6.87 -5.34
C SER A 80 13.53 -7.12 -3.83
N ASN A 81 12.30 -7.03 -3.33
CA ASN A 81 11.99 -7.16 -1.91
C ASN A 81 11.23 -8.46 -1.63
N LYS A 82 11.98 -9.53 -1.35
CA LYS A 82 11.42 -10.87 -1.11
C LYS A 82 10.52 -10.92 0.13
N LYS A 83 10.85 -10.18 1.20
CA LYS A 83 10.03 -10.13 2.43
C LYS A 83 8.66 -9.56 2.10
N LEU A 84 8.62 -8.42 1.40
CA LEU A 84 7.40 -7.80 0.93
C LEU A 84 6.60 -8.78 0.06
N ALA A 85 7.20 -9.33 -1.00
CA ALA A 85 6.50 -10.20 -1.94
C ALA A 85 5.89 -11.45 -1.26
N ASN A 86 6.62 -12.07 -0.33
CA ASN A 86 6.13 -13.25 0.37
C ASN A 86 5.00 -12.91 1.35
N LEU A 87 5.17 -11.85 2.14
CA LEU A 87 4.14 -11.41 3.07
C LEU A 87 2.85 -11.02 2.33
N SER A 88 2.97 -10.29 1.22
CA SER A 88 1.80 -9.91 0.43
C SER A 88 1.08 -11.12 -0.17
N LYS A 89 1.81 -12.14 -0.64
CA LYS A 89 1.21 -13.39 -1.11
C LYS A 89 0.45 -14.12 0.00
N GLU A 90 1.02 -14.17 1.20
CA GLU A 90 0.37 -14.78 2.36
C GLU A 90 -0.94 -14.06 2.70
N LEU A 91 -0.90 -12.72 2.78
CA LEU A 91 -2.09 -11.91 3.07
C LEU A 91 -3.16 -12.02 1.98
N LEU A 92 -2.75 -12.14 0.71
CA LEU A 92 -3.67 -12.33 -0.42
C LEU A 92 -4.42 -13.66 -0.41
N LEU A 93 -3.93 -14.71 0.26
CA LEU A 93 -4.61 -16.01 0.27
C LEU A 93 -6.05 -15.93 0.81
N ASN A 94 -6.36 -14.90 1.60
CA ASN A 94 -7.68 -14.68 2.19
C ASN A 94 -8.52 -13.63 1.44
N LEU A 95 -8.03 -13.14 0.29
CA LEU A 95 -8.66 -12.05 -0.46
C LEU A 95 -9.00 -12.49 -1.88
N ASP A 96 -10.03 -11.86 -2.45
CA ASP A 96 -10.43 -12.09 -3.84
C ASP A 96 -10.03 -10.91 -4.71
N VAL A 97 -8.99 -11.12 -5.51
CA VAL A 97 -8.48 -10.13 -6.47
C VAL A 97 -9.49 -9.85 -7.58
N ASN A 98 -10.23 -10.87 -8.07
CA ASN A 98 -11.20 -10.67 -9.14
C ASN A 98 -12.35 -9.77 -8.68
N THR A 99 -12.81 -9.94 -7.44
CA THR A 99 -13.84 -9.07 -6.87
C THR A 99 -13.32 -7.62 -6.74
N ALA A 100 -12.07 -7.42 -6.32
CA ALA A 100 -11.47 -6.08 -6.28
C ALA A 100 -11.31 -5.45 -7.67
N ASP A 101 -10.97 -6.25 -8.68
CA ASP A 101 -10.86 -5.81 -10.07
C ASP A 101 -12.21 -5.36 -10.63
N ILE A 102 -13.27 -6.16 -10.43
CA ILE A 102 -14.62 -5.81 -10.86
C ILE A 102 -15.07 -4.49 -10.19
N TYR A 103 -14.83 -4.36 -8.88
CA TYR A 103 -15.20 -3.16 -8.13
C TYR A 103 -14.57 -1.88 -8.71
N TYR A 104 -13.26 -1.90 -9.01
CA TYR A 104 -12.55 -0.70 -9.47
C TYR A 104 -12.65 -0.44 -10.98
N PHE A 105 -12.78 -1.47 -11.81
CA PHE A 105 -12.66 -1.34 -13.26
C PHE A 105 -13.98 -1.58 -14.02
N VAL A 106 -15.05 -2.01 -13.33
CA VAL A 106 -16.36 -2.24 -13.93
C VAL A 106 -17.46 -1.47 -13.20
N GLU A 107 -17.52 -1.58 -11.87
CA GLU A 107 -18.64 -1.04 -11.09
C GLU A 107 -18.50 0.46 -10.76
N ARG A 108 -17.27 0.97 -10.69
CA ARG A 108 -17.00 2.37 -10.34
C ARG A 108 -16.54 3.19 -11.53
N GLU A 109 -17.03 4.43 -11.58
CA GLU A 109 -16.52 5.45 -12.48
C GLU A 109 -15.18 5.98 -11.98
N TYR A 110 -14.21 6.11 -12.89
CA TYR A 110 -12.86 6.57 -12.56
C TYR A 110 -12.86 7.97 -11.93
N GLU A 111 -13.76 8.85 -12.36
CA GLU A 111 -13.94 10.20 -11.84
C GLU A 111 -14.43 10.22 -10.37
N SER A 112 -15.00 9.12 -9.89
CA SER A 112 -15.47 8.97 -8.51
C SER A 112 -14.37 8.53 -7.55
N LEU A 113 -13.19 8.16 -8.05
CA LEU A 113 -12.11 7.61 -7.24
C LEU A 113 -11.38 8.72 -6.47
N THR A 114 -11.02 8.42 -5.23
CA THR A 114 -10.10 9.28 -4.47
C THR A 114 -8.71 9.26 -5.11
N LYS A 115 -7.88 10.27 -4.83
CA LYS A 115 -6.52 10.34 -5.37
C LYS A 115 -5.68 9.08 -5.04
N VAL A 116 -5.85 8.53 -3.84
CA VAL A 116 -5.14 7.30 -3.42
C VAL A 116 -5.60 6.11 -4.26
N GLU A 117 -6.90 5.97 -4.51
CA GLU A 117 -7.44 4.90 -5.35
C GLU A 117 -6.98 5.04 -6.81
N VAL A 118 -6.99 6.25 -7.35
CA VAL A 118 -6.46 6.54 -8.70
C VAL A 118 -5.01 6.08 -8.83
N ASP A 119 -4.15 6.45 -7.88
CA ASP A 119 -2.73 6.08 -7.97
C ASP A 119 -2.52 4.56 -7.86
N VAL A 120 -3.23 3.89 -6.94
CA VAL A 120 -3.12 2.43 -6.79
C VAL A 120 -3.65 1.70 -8.02
N THR A 121 -4.82 2.08 -8.54
CA THR A 121 -5.41 1.46 -9.74
C THR A 121 -4.55 1.66 -10.97
N ASN A 122 -4.00 2.86 -11.17
CA ASN A 122 -3.08 3.15 -12.27
C ASN A 122 -1.80 2.30 -12.20
N VAL A 123 -1.22 2.15 -11.02
CA VAL A 123 -0.05 1.28 -10.85
C VAL A 123 -0.44 -0.17 -11.07
N TYR A 124 -1.56 -0.64 -10.54
CA TYR A 124 -2.03 -2.02 -10.70
C TYR A 124 -2.17 -2.43 -12.18
N LEU A 125 -2.70 -1.55 -13.02
CA LEU A 125 -2.82 -1.77 -14.48
C LEU A 125 -1.47 -1.99 -15.19
N THR A 126 -0.34 -1.65 -14.57
CA THR A 126 0.98 -1.92 -15.13
C THR A 126 1.50 -3.34 -14.82
N PHE A 127 0.83 -4.06 -13.92
CA PHE A 127 1.20 -5.40 -13.47
C PHE A 127 0.25 -6.51 -13.95
N CYS A 128 -0.88 -6.15 -14.54
CA CYS A 128 -1.87 -7.06 -15.14
C CYS A 128 -1.78 -7.04 -16.66
#